data_AF-A0A6A8AAQ7-F1
#
_entry.id   AF-A0A6A8AAQ7-F1
#
_cell.length_a   1.000
_cell.length_b   1.000
_cell.length_c   1.000
_cell.angle_alpha   90.00
_cell.angle_beta   90.00
_cell.angle_gamma   90.00
#
_symmetry.space_group_name_H-M   'P 1'
#
loop_
_entity.id
_entity.type
_entity.pdbx_description
1 polymer ?
#
loop_
_entity_poly.entity_id
_entity_poly.type
_entity_poly.pdbx_seq_one_letter_code
_entity_poly.pdbx_strand_id
1 'polypeptide(L)'
;MTFPEISLPSRPLALKQSSLSLPRGYAISLPIVFLLTGLLFYWQAPNLWRDYQISQNPLVMEDGRLVDGECKVRKGVFTDCDARVAYTYQGKSYESDTHIFFVDAHSGNYETDIVISADNPELATLSLGLDKLENRFISFGVLFGVFAIICLISIVLGVRTSYARSRLTTPALLTPVPVEIATYKESFGRLLVTYADKIADDKTKRTAYSRFAKGQEPIIIGEFDGSPVGLAVRHGNTAYPVLLDAGLERIKMTDEERAAALASIATARETVADEQPSLREPPKKGRFLRVIIGFLAIILVIAGLVLGYWYWYVTAGYTQFMQAGMEINNMLPAPMNEWGCDQLQKRFGDQNAPYGCTASDFKSWK
;
A
#
# COMPACT_ATOMS: atom_id res chain seq x y z
N MET A 1 16.66 30.63 -9.27
CA MET A 1 16.59 31.53 -8.11
C MET A 1 17.92 31.43 -7.40
N THR A 2 18.62 32.54 -7.23
CA THR A 2 19.86 32.62 -6.45
C THR A 2 19.48 32.82 -4.99
N PHE A 3 19.71 31.80 -4.16
CA PHE A 3 19.50 31.92 -2.72
C PHE A 3 20.67 32.72 -2.12
N PRO A 4 20.43 33.50 -1.06
CA PRO A 4 21.49 34.31 -0.47
C PRO A 4 22.62 33.41 0.03
N GLU A 5 23.86 33.84 -0.18
CA GLU A 5 25.03 33.14 0.33
C GLU A 5 25.07 33.25 1.86
N ILE A 6 24.85 32.12 2.53
CA ILE A 6 24.85 32.04 3.99
C ILE A 6 26.21 31.47 4.41
N SER A 7 26.97 32.28 5.15
CA SER A 7 28.28 31.89 5.66
C SER A 7 28.13 31.05 6.92
N LEU A 8 28.43 29.75 6.81
CA LEU A 8 28.60 28.85 7.95
C LEU A 8 30.09 28.56 8.16
N PRO A 9 30.51 28.16 9.38
CA PRO A 9 31.90 27.81 9.63
C PRO A 9 32.40 26.73 8.67
N SER A 10 33.55 26.97 8.05
CA SER A 10 34.16 26.09 7.03
C SER A 10 34.84 24.85 7.59
N ARG A 11 34.71 24.60 8.91
CA ARG A 11 35.26 23.42 9.58
C ARG A 11 34.19 22.33 9.77
N PRO A 12 34.60 21.05 9.95
CA PRO A 12 33.65 19.99 10.28
C PRO A 12 32.90 20.27 11.59
N LEU A 13 31.57 20.18 11.53
CA LEU A 13 30.67 20.37 12.67
C LEU A 13 29.76 19.16 12.83
N ALA A 14 29.37 18.88 14.07
CA ALA A 14 28.41 17.85 14.40
C ALA A 14 27.01 18.46 14.61
N LEU A 15 25.98 17.70 14.30
CA LEU A 15 24.57 18.08 14.47
C LEU A 15 23.91 17.23 15.56
N LYS A 16 22.85 17.75 16.17
CA LYS A 16 22.03 16.98 17.12
C LYS A 16 21.31 15.85 16.37
N GLN A 17 21.33 14.63 16.90
CA GLN A 17 20.62 13.48 16.31
C GLN A 17 19.10 13.71 16.21
N SER A 18 18.54 14.48 17.15
CA SER A 18 17.13 14.88 17.18
C SER A 18 16.72 15.79 16.02
N SER A 19 17.67 16.26 15.22
CA SER A 19 17.38 17.17 14.11
C SER A 19 16.63 16.48 12.97
N LEU A 20 16.77 15.16 12.83
CA LEU A 20 15.95 14.33 11.94
C LEU A 20 14.98 13.48 12.77
N SER A 21 13.76 13.33 12.29
CA SER A 21 12.68 12.58 12.94
C SER A 21 12.03 11.62 11.93
N LEU A 22 11.25 10.65 12.42
CA LEU A 22 10.44 9.77 11.59
C LEU A 22 9.03 10.39 11.49
N PRO A 23 8.27 10.03 10.44
CA PRO A 23 6.89 10.48 10.30
C PRO A 23 6.08 10.26 11.58
N ARG A 24 5.09 11.12 11.81
CA ARG A 24 4.16 10.92 12.92
C ARG A 24 3.46 9.56 12.76
N GLY A 25 3.36 8.82 13.86
CA GLY A 25 2.71 7.51 13.87
C GLY A 25 3.58 6.37 13.35
N TYR A 26 4.79 6.59 12.83
CA TYR A 26 5.67 5.53 12.32
C TYR A 26 5.88 4.39 13.33
N ALA A 27 6.14 4.72 14.60
CA ALA A 27 6.37 3.73 15.65
C ALA A 27 5.14 2.85 15.96
N ILE A 28 3.95 3.34 15.62
CA ILE A 28 2.68 2.66 15.88
C ILE A 28 2.18 1.96 14.60
N SER A 29 2.43 2.53 13.42
CA SER A 29 1.93 2.00 12.15
C SER A 29 2.49 0.61 11.84
N LEU A 30 3.79 0.41 12.04
CA LEU A 30 4.42 -0.88 11.76
C LEU A 30 3.85 -2.03 12.63
N PRO A 31 3.81 -1.94 13.98
CA PRO A 31 3.21 -3.00 14.79
C PRO A 31 1.72 -3.17 14.53
N ILE A 32 0.97 -2.10 14.19
CA ILE A 32 -0.43 -2.23 13.78
C ILE A 32 -0.55 -3.06 12.50
N VAL A 33 0.25 -2.78 11.47
CA VAL A 33 0.20 -3.56 10.21
C VAL A 33 0.55 -5.02 10.46
N PHE A 34 1.58 -5.29 11.27
CA PHE A 34 1.92 -6.66 11.67
C PHE A 34 0.79 -7.35 12.44
N LEU A 35 0.17 -6.66 13.40
CA LEU A 35 -0.95 -7.18 14.16
C LEU A 35 -2.15 -7.49 13.25
N LEU A 36 -2.53 -6.55 12.39
CA LEU A 36 -3.64 -6.73 11.43
C LEU A 36 -3.36 -7.89 10.48
N THR A 37 -2.12 -8.00 9.99
CA THR A 37 -1.69 -9.10 9.12
C THR A 37 -1.79 -10.45 9.86
N GLY A 38 -1.29 -10.51 11.10
CA GLY A 38 -1.35 -11.72 11.92
C GLY A 38 -2.78 -12.14 12.27
N LEU A 39 -3.65 -11.18 12.62
CA LEU A 39 -5.07 -11.44 12.90
C LEU A 39 -5.80 -11.95 11.66
N LEU A 40 -5.57 -11.33 10.50
CA LEU A 40 -6.16 -11.78 9.24
C LEU A 40 -5.68 -13.17 8.86
N PHE A 41 -4.38 -13.44 8.99
CA PHE A 41 -3.82 -14.76 8.71
C PHE A 41 -4.40 -15.81 9.67
N TYR A 42 -4.46 -15.53 10.97
CA TYR A 42 -5.06 -16.43 11.95
C TYR A 42 -6.54 -16.73 11.66
N TRP A 43 -7.29 -15.71 11.24
CA TRP A 43 -8.71 -15.85 10.95
C TRP A 43 -8.99 -16.61 9.64
N GLN A 44 -8.22 -16.37 8.58
CA GLN A 44 -8.53 -16.86 7.23
C GLN A 44 -7.74 -18.09 6.79
N ALA A 45 -6.50 -18.26 7.28
CA ALA A 45 -5.64 -19.36 6.85
C ALA A 45 -6.24 -20.76 7.16
N PRO A 46 -6.90 -21.01 8.31
CA PRO A 46 -7.44 -22.34 8.60
C PRO A 46 -8.49 -22.81 7.59
N ASN A 47 -9.41 -21.92 7.21
CA ASN A 47 -10.47 -22.25 6.24
C ASN A 47 -9.87 -22.45 4.84
N LEU A 48 -8.96 -21.58 4.43
CA LEU A 48 -8.28 -21.71 3.14
C LEU A 48 -7.45 -22.99 3.04
N TRP A 49 -6.78 -23.37 4.13
CA TRP A 49 -6.02 -24.62 4.21
C TRP A 49 -6.94 -25.85 4.18
N ARG A 50 -8.06 -25.82 4.89
CA ARG A 50 -9.08 -26.88 4.86
C ARG A 50 -9.59 -27.11 3.44
N ASP A 51 -10.01 -26.05 2.76
CA ASP A 51 -10.55 -26.15 1.39
C ASP A 51 -9.48 -26.63 0.40
N TYR A 52 -8.23 -26.22 0.59
CA TYR A 52 -7.09 -26.73 -0.18
C TYR A 52 -6.82 -28.23 0.06
N GLN A 53 -7.01 -28.73 1.29
CA GLN A 53 -6.90 -30.16 1.58
C GLN A 53 -8.02 -30.96 0.91
N ILE A 54 -9.26 -30.45 0.95
CA ILE A 54 -10.40 -31.08 0.29
C ILE A 54 -10.20 -31.10 -1.23
N SER A 55 -9.63 -30.04 -1.81
CA SER A 55 -9.40 -29.94 -3.26
C SER A 55 -8.42 -30.98 -3.82
N GLN A 56 -7.60 -31.64 -2.99
CA GLN A 56 -6.66 -32.67 -3.45
C GLN A 56 -7.35 -33.99 -3.83
N ASN A 57 -8.41 -34.34 -3.10
CA ASN A 57 -9.17 -35.57 -3.32
C ASN A 57 -10.66 -35.34 -2.98
N PRO A 58 -11.37 -34.53 -3.78
CA PRO A 58 -12.74 -34.11 -3.49
C PRO A 58 -13.74 -35.23 -3.84
N LEU A 59 -14.71 -35.45 -2.95
CA LEU A 59 -15.84 -36.36 -3.17
C LEU A 59 -17.16 -35.63 -2.93
N VAL A 60 -18.01 -35.59 -3.97
CA VAL A 60 -19.33 -34.96 -3.92
C VAL A 60 -20.32 -35.91 -3.24
N MET A 61 -21.10 -35.40 -2.30
CA MET A 61 -22.08 -36.17 -1.54
C MET A 61 -23.48 -36.02 -2.12
N GLU A 62 -24.06 -37.11 -2.61
CA GLU A 62 -25.46 -37.12 -3.10
C GLU A 62 -26.48 -37.07 -1.94
N ASP A 63 -26.15 -37.68 -0.80
CA ASP A 63 -27.04 -37.78 0.38
C ASP A 63 -26.73 -36.74 1.49
N GLY A 64 -26.11 -35.62 1.12
CA GLY A 64 -25.80 -34.53 2.05
C GLY A 64 -26.99 -33.56 2.24
N ARG A 65 -27.22 -33.09 3.48
CA ARG A 65 -28.23 -32.06 3.75
C ARG A 65 -27.58 -30.76 4.21
N LEU A 66 -27.86 -29.67 3.50
CA LEU A 66 -27.60 -28.31 3.97
C LEU A 66 -28.61 -28.00 5.10
N VAL A 67 -28.12 -27.84 6.33
CA VAL A 67 -28.96 -27.54 7.50
C VAL A 67 -29.34 -26.07 7.52
N ASP A 68 -28.36 -25.20 7.25
CA ASP A 68 -28.53 -23.75 7.16
C ASP A 68 -27.44 -23.17 6.25
N GLY A 69 -27.71 -22.03 5.62
CA GLY A 69 -26.81 -21.38 4.68
C GLY A 69 -27.19 -19.94 4.41
N GLU A 70 -26.31 -19.00 4.73
CA GLU A 70 -26.50 -17.57 4.44
C GLU A 70 -25.26 -16.96 3.76
N CYS A 71 -25.48 -16.14 2.72
CA CYS A 71 -24.43 -15.36 2.08
C CYS A 71 -24.73 -13.86 2.17
N LYS A 72 -23.73 -13.07 2.60
CA LYS A 72 -23.81 -11.62 2.80
C LYS A 72 -22.80 -10.92 1.90
N VAL A 73 -23.30 -10.13 0.95
CA VAL A 73 -22.46 -9.27 0.10
C VAL A 73 -22.24 -7.92 0.78
N ARG A 74 -20.98 -7.55 0.98
CA ARG A 74 -20.53 -6.29 1.58
C ARG A 74 -19.75 -5.48 0.56
N LYS A 75 -20.02 -4.17 0.51
CA LYS A 75 -19.35 -3.22 -0.41
C LYS A 75 -19.41 -3.63 -1.90
N GLY A 76 -20.40 -4.45 -2.27
CA GLY A 76 -20.68 -4.85 -3.65
C GLY A 76 -19.73 -5.91 -4.25
N VAL A 77 -18.69 -6.33 -3.53
CA VAL A 77 -17.69 -7.28 -4.06
C VAL A 77 -17.19 -8.31 -3.04
N PHE A 78 -17.41 -8.09 -1.73
CA PHE A 78 -16.96 -9.04 -0.71
C PHE A 78 -18.12 -9.92 -0.30
N THR A 79 -18.05 -11.20 -0.61
CA THR A 79 -19.09 -12.17 -0.29
C THR A 79 -18.62 -13.06 0.84
N ASP A 80 -19.44 -13.14 1.88
CA ASP A 80 -19.20 -13.93 3.08
C ASP A 80 -20.34 -14.92 3.22
N CYS A 81 -20.04 -16.23 3.18
CA CYS A 81 -21.01 -17.30 3.25
C CYS A 81 -20.73 -18.18 4.46
N ASP A 82 -21.75 -18.36 5.30
CA ASP A 82 -21.78 -19.29 6.43
C ASP A 82 -22.75 -20.42 6.09
N ALA A 83 -22.33 -21.67 6.26
CA ALA A 83 -23.21 -22.82 6.04
C ALA A 83 -22.94 -23.93 7.05
N ARG A 84 -24.00 -24.64 7.45
CA ARG A 84 -23.92 -25.84 8.28
C ARG A 84 -24.40 -27.03 7.48
N VAL A 85 -23.54 -28.05 7.36
CA VAL A 85 -23.80 -29.24 6.56
C VAL A 85 -23.84 -30.47 7.44
N ALA A 86 -24.77 -31.38 7.15
CA ALA A 86 -24.87 -32.69 7.78
C ALA A 86 -24.87 -33.77 6.71
N TYR A 87 -24.03 -34.78 6.87
CA TYR A 87 -23.88 -35.86 5.88
C TYR A 87 -23.53 -37.18 6.57
N THR A 88 -23.75 -38.28 5.85
CA THR A 88 -23.36 -39.61 6.31
C THR A 88 -22.37 -40.20 5.32
N TYR A 89 -21.22 -40.65 5.81
CA TYR A 89 -20.21 -41.30 4.99
C TYR A 89 -19.75 -42.59 5.67
N GLN A 90 -19.76 -43.70 4.92
CA GLN A 90 -19.42 -45.04 5.42
C GLN A 90 -20.15 -45.43 6.72
N GLY A 91 -21.44 -45.06 6.84
CA GLY A 91 -22.27 -45.38 8.00
C GLY A 91 -22.01 -44.52 9.25
N LYS A 92 -21.14 -43.50 9.17
CA LYS A 92 -20.93 -42.49 10.23
C LYS A 92 -21.54 -41.16 9.81
N SER A 93 -22.26 -40.52 10.73
CA SER A 93 -22.83 -39.18 10.53
C SER A 93 -21.86 -38.11 11.00
N TYR A 94 -21.76 -37.05 10.20
CA TYR A 94 -20.89 -35.90 10.42
C TYR A 94 -21.72 -34.62 10.33
N GLU A 95 -21.33 -33.63 11.11
CA GLU A 95 -21.86 -32.27 11.04
C GLU A 95 -20.65 -31.32 11.01
N SER A 96 -20.70 -30.34 10.11
CA SER A 96 -19.60 -29.42 9.90
C SER A 96 -20.13 -28.01 9.59
N ASP A 97 -19.49 -27.01 10.18
CA ASP A 97 -19.70 -25.61 9.84
C ASP A 97 -18.62 -25.19 8.84
N THR A 98 -19.04 -24.63 7.71
CA THR A 98 -18.15 -24.10 6.68
C THR A 98 -18.35 -22.60 6.51
N HIS A 99 -17.23 -21.90 6.39
CA HIS A 99 -17.15 -20.45 6.24
C HIS A 99 -16.31 -20.14 5.01
N ILE A 100 -16.91 -19.41 4.06
CA ILE A 100 -16.32 -19.13 2.77
C ILE A 100 -16.38 -17.63 2.53
N PHE A 101 -15.22 -17.00 2.46
CA PHE A 101 -15.07 -15.59 2.11
C PHE A 101 -14.36 -15.48 0.77
N PHE A 102 -14.92 -14.75 -0.20
CA PHE A 102 -14.35 -14.56 -1.53
C PHE A 102 -14.71 -13.19 -2.12
N VAL A 103 -14.02 -12.81 -3.21
CA VAL A 103 -14.27 -11.55 -3.93
C VAL A 103 -15.06 -11.85 -5.19
N ASP A 104 -16.34 -11.48 -5.21
CA ASP A 104 -17.24 -11.68 -6.34
C ASP A 104 -18.25 -10.54 -6.43
N ALA A 105 -18.52 -10.06 -7.65
CA ALA A 105 -19.52 -9.04 -7.93
C ALA A 105 -20.92 -9.63 -8.18
N HIS A 106 -21.05 -10.97 -8.20
CA HIS A 106 -22.32 -11.64 -8.37
C HIS A 106 -23.26 -11.40 -7.18
N SER A 107 -24.48 -10.95 -7.49
CA SER A 107 -25.58 -10.82 -6.53
C SER A 107 -26.71 -11.78 -6.94
N GLY A 108 -26.72 -12.97 -6.33
CA GLY A 108 -27.70 -14.01 -6.61
C GLY A 108 -27.52 -15.22 -5.70
N ASN A 109 -28.36 -16.23 -5.89
CA ASN A 109 -28.22 -17.51 -5.22
C ASN A 109 -27.12 -18.33 -5.92
N TYR A 110 -26.27 -18.98 -5.14
CA TYR A 110 -25.27 -19.91 -5.65
C TYR A 110 -25.84 -21.33 -5.62
N GLU A 111 -25.70 -22.06 -6.71
CA GLU A 111 -25.91 -23.51 -6.72
C GLU A 111 -24.67 -24.19 -6.15
N THR A 112 -24.85 -25.11 -5.22
CA THR A 112 -23.74 -25.71 -4.48
C THR A 112 -24.08 -27.10 -3.98
N ASP A 113 -23.09 -27.99 -4.07
CA ASP A 113 -23.12 -29.34 -3.53
C ASP A 113 -22.25 -29.43 -2.28
N ILE A 114 -22.48 -30.47 -1.46
CA ILE A 114 -21.60 -30.78 -0.32
C ILE A 114 -20.44 -31.63 -0.83
N VAL A 115 -19.21 -31.19 -0.52
CA VAL A 115 -17.99 -31.87 -0.93
C VAL A 115 -17.15 -32.19 0.31
N ILE A 116 -16.70 -33.44 0.41
CA ILE A 116 -15.82 -33.91 1.49
C ILE A 116 -14.45 -34.29 0.96
N SER A 117 -13.44 -34.35 1.84
CA SER A 117 -12.17 -35.01 1.51
C SER A 117 -12.34 -36.52 1.62
N ALA A 118 -12.00 -37.27 0.57
CA ALA A 118 -11.99 -38.72 0.64
C ALA A 118 -10.93 -39.26 1.62
N ASP A 119 -9.85 -38.50 1.84
CA ASP A 119 -8.75 -38.88 2.74
C ASP A 119 -9.06 -38.55 4.21
N ASN A 120 -9.77 -37.45 4.47
CA ASN A 120 -10.16 -36.99 5.80
C ASN A 120 -11.66 -36.64 5.82
N PRO A 121 -12.56 -37.63 5.99
CA PRO A 121 -14.00 -37.44 5.87
C PRO A 121 -14.62 -36.46 6.87
N GLU A 122 -13.91 -36.08 7.93
CA GLU A 122 -14.30 -35.00 8.85
C GLU A 122 -14.21 -33.59 8.23
N LEU A 123 -13.51 -33.44 7.12
CA LEU A 123 -13.40 -32.17 6.40
C LEU A 123 -14.49 -32.11 5.32
N ALA A 124 -15.39 -31.15 5.48
CA ALA A 124 -16.43 -30.84 4.51
C ALA A 124 -16.40 -29.37 4.13
N THR A 125 -16.79 -29.09 2.90
CA THR A 125 -17.00 -27.75 2.36
C THR A 125 -18.12 -27.80 1.33
N LEU A 126 -18.43 -26.63 0.77
CA LEU A 126 -19.35 -26.50 -0.35
C LEU A 126 -18.57 -26.52 -1.65
N SER A 127 -19.16 -27.00 -2.75
CA SER A 127 -18.54 -26.92 -4.09
C SER A 127 -18.16 -25.47 -4.41
N LEU A 128 -18.98 -24.51 -3.96
CA LEU A 128 -18.69 -23.07 -4.01
C LEU A 128 -17.34 -22.69 -3.36
N GLY A 129 -16.94 -23.38 -2.30
CA GLY A 129 -15.67 -23.15 -1.60
C GLY A 129 -14.45 -23.56 -2.42
N LEU A 130 -14.57 -24.66 -3.18
CA LEU A 130 -13.55 -25.15 -4.11
C LEU A 130 -13.55 -24.31 -5.39
N ASP A 131 -14.74 -24.00 -5.90
CA ASP A 131 -14.97 -23.12 -7.05
C ASP A 131 -14.61 -21.67 -6.78
N LYS A 132 -14.24 -21.27 -5.56
CA LYS A 132 -13.73 -19.93 -5.23
C LYS A 132 -12.34 -19.98 -4.62
N LEU A 133 -11.68 -21.15 -4.63
CA LEU A 133 -10.39 -21.37 -3.99
C LEU A 133 -9.28 -20.53 -4.64
N GLU A 134 -9.20 -20.50 -5.98
CA GLU A 134 -8.22 -19.68 -6.69
C GLU A 134 -8.44 -18.18 -6.45
N ASN A 135 -9.70 -17.72 -6.53
CA ASN A 135 -10.07 -16.34 -6.25
C ASN A 135 -9.62 -15.92 -4.84
N ARG A 136 -9.78 -16.79 -3.85
CA ARG A 136 -9.36 -16.57 -2.46
C ARG A 136 -7.85 -16.51 -2.32
N PHE A 137 -7.11 -17.45 -2.91
CA PHE A 137 -5.64 -17.42 -2.88
C PHE A 137 -5.08 -16.15 -3.52
N ILE A 138 -5.61 -15.74 -4.67
CA ILE A 138 -5.18 -14.52 -5.36
C ILE A 138 -5.51 -13.28 -4.51
N SER A 139 -6.75 -13.17 -4.01
CA SER A 139 -7.21 -12.03 -3.23
C SER A 139 -6.40 -11.84 -1.95
N PHE A 140 -6.18 -12.93 -1.19
CA PHE A 140 -5.35 -12.88 0.01
C PHE A 140 -3.88 -12.65 -0.33
N GLY A 141 -3.35 -13.28 -1.38
CA GLY A 141 -1.99 -13.06 -1.85
C GLY A 141 -1.70 -11.60 -2.21
N VAL A 142 -2.61 -10.94 -2.92
CA VAL A 142 -2.53 -9.51 -3.25
C VAL A 142 -2.56 -8.66 -1.98
N LEU A 143 -3.51 -8.92 -1.07
CA LEU A 143 -3.64 -8.18 0.18
C LEU A 143 -2.36 -8.28 1.04
N PHE A 144 -1.86 -9.50 1.25
CA PHE A 144 -0.62 -9.74 1.99
C PHE A 144 0.59 -9.12 1.28
N GLY A 145 0.64 -9.18 -0.05
CA GLY A 145 1.67 -8.53 -0.86
C GLY A 145 1.71 -7.01 -0.66
N VAL A 146 0.55 -6.35 -0.64
CA VAL A 146 0.44 -4.91 -0.37
C VAL A 146 0.94 -4.58 1.03
N PHE A 147 0.54 -5.33 2.06
CA PHE A 147 1.05 -5.13 3.42
C PHE A 147 2.56 -5.36 3.52
N ALA A 148 3.09 -6.38 2.84
CA ALA A 148 4.53 -6.65 2.79
C ALA A 148 5.31 -5.49 2.16
N ILE A 149 4.81 -4.91 1.06
CA ILE A 149 5.42 -3.73 0.40
C ILE A 149 5.39 -2.51 1.34
N ILE A 150 4.27 -2.25 2.01
CA ILE A 150 4.15 -1.14 2.97
C ILE A 150 5.14 -1.31 4.13
N CYS A 151 5.26 -2.53 4.66
CA CYS A 151 6.23 -2.87 5.69
C CYS A 151 7.67 -2.65 5.19
N LEU A 152 8.01 -3.13 3.99
CA LEU A 152 9.34 -2.97 3.40
C LEU A 152 9.71 -1.50 3.22
N ILE A 153 8.82 -0.69 2.64
CA ILE A 153 9.02 0.76 2.46
C ILE A 153 9.25 1.43 3.84
N SER A 154 8.44 1.05 4.83
CA SER A 154 8.57 1.59 6.19
C SER A 154 9.92 1.22 6.81
N ILE A 155 10.33 -0.05 6.75
CA ILE A 155 11.62 -0.54 7.26
C ILE A 155 12.79 0.19 6.58
N VAL A 156 12.77 0.30 5.24
CA VAL A 156 13.82 1.01 4.48
C VAL A 156 13.90 2.47 4.90
N LEU A 157 12.76 3.16 5.04
CA LEU A 157 12.69 4.52 5.55
C LEU A 157 13.27 4.63 6.98
N GLY A 158 12.91 3.69 7.86
CA GLY A 158 13.37 3.60 9.24
C GLY A 158 14.88 3.42 9.35
N VAL A 159 15.42 2.37 8.72
CA VAL A 159 16.86 2.05 8.70
C VAL A 159 17.65 3.22 8.16
N ARG A 160 17.24 3.76 7.02
CA ARG A 160 17.92 4.89 6.38
C ARG A 160 17.93 6.14 7.25
N THR A 161 16.80 6.47 7.87
CA THR A 161 16.71 7.63 8.77
C THR A 161 17.54 7.43 10.03
N SER A 162 17.55 6.21 10.58
CA SER A 162 18.40 5.84 11.71
C SER A 162 19.88 5.97 11.38
N TYR A 163 20.29 5.47 10.21
CA TYR A 163 21.66 5.61 9.71
C TYR A 163 22.06 7.07 9.50
N ALA A 164 21.18 7.89 8.90
CA ALA A 164 21.45 9.31 8.74
C ALA A 164 21.61 10.01 10.11
N ARG A 165 20.74 9.71 11.08
CA ARG A 165 20.81 10.27 12.45
C ARG A 165 22.10 9.93 13.16
N SER A 166 22.57 8.68 13.08
CA SER A 166 23.79 8.26 13.77
C SER A 166 25.02 8.98 13.22
N ARG A 167 25.02 9.29 11.91
CA ARG A 167 26.09 10.05 11.26
C ARG A 167 26.10 11.53 11.62
N LEU A 168 24.96 12.13 11.98
CA LEU A 168 24.89 13.55 12.35
C LEU A 168 25.84 13.94 13.49
N THR A 169 26.12 13.02 14.41
CA THR A 169 27.03 13.28 15.54
C THR A 169 28.50 13.26 15.19
N THR A 170 28.88 12.71 14.03
CA THR A 170 30.25 12.74 13.53
C THR A 170 30.51 14.10 12.88
N PRO A 171 31.60 14.83 13.21
CA PRO A 171 31.89 16.11 12.55
C PRO A 171 32.03 15.95 11.03
N ALA A 172 31.31 16.76 10.25
CA ALA A 172 31.42 16.82 8.80
C ALA A 172 31.18 18.25 8.30
N LEU A 173 31.60 18.54 7.06
CA LEU A 173 31.33 19.84 6.44
C LEU A 173 29.82 20.05 6.27
N LEU A 174 29.39 21.28 6.50
CA LEU A 174 28.01 21.72 6.35
C LEU A 174 27.88 22.55 5.07
N THR A 175 27.05 22.10 4.13
CA THR A 175 26.70 22.89 2.95
C THR A 175 25.26 23.39 3.06
N PRO A 176 25.03 24.71 3.07
CA PRO A 176 23.68 25.27 3.06
C PRO A 176 22.92 24.84 1.82
N VAL A 177 21.68 24.39 1.99
CA VAL A 177 20.78 24.03 0.89
C VAL A 177 19.35 24.51 1.15
N PRO A 178 18.67 25.05 0.13
CA PRO A 178 17.26 25.41 0.22
C PRO A 178 16.38 24.15 0.16
N VAL A 179 15.41 24.05 1.07
CA VAL A 179 14.44 22.94 1.09
C VAL A 179 13.01 23.46 1.07
N GLU A 180 12.13 22.78 0.33
CA GLU A 180 10.71 23.11 0.28
C GLU A 180 10.02 22.61 1.55
N ILE A 181 9.37 23.47 2.32
CA ILE A 181 8.57 23.05 3.46
C ILE A 181 7.19 22.62 2.95
N ALA A 182 6.93 21.32 3.00
CA ALA A 182 5.72 20.72 2.46
C ALA A 182 4.52 20.85 3.41
N THR A 183 4.73 20.60 4.70
CA THR A 183 3.69 20.72 5.73
C THR A 183 4.34 20.93 7.09
N TYR A 184 3.70 21.69 7.97
CA TYR A 184 4.03 21.72 9.38
C TYR A 184 2.77 21.47 10.21
N LYS A 185 2.95 20.93 11.41
CA LYS A 185 1.84 20.69 12.35
C LYS A 185 2.34 20.92 13.76
N GLU A 186 1.68 21.84 14.46
CA GLU A 186 1.89 22.00 15.89
C GLU A 186 1.03 21.02 16.67
N SER A 187 1.60 20.42 17.71
CA SER A 187 0.91 19.49 18.58
C SER A 187 1.59 19.49 19.94
N PHE A 188 0.84 19.82 20.99
CA PHE A 188 1.34 19.82 22.37
C PHE A 188 2.62 20.67 22.57
N GLY A 189 2.66 21.85 21.94
CA GLY A 189 3.81 22.77 22.01
C GLY A 189 5.08 22.29 21.29
N ARG A 190 4.97 21.28 20.41
CA ARG A 190 6.06 20.83 19.53
C ARG A 190 5.64 21.02 18.08
N LEU A 191 6.57 21.52 17.27
CA LEU A 191 6.35 21.73 15.84
C LEU A 191 6.97 20.57 15.05
N LEU A 192 6.14 19.83 14.31
CA LEU A 192 6.60 18.82 13.36
C LEU A 192 6.61 19.43 11.96
N VAL A 193 7.78 19.46 11.32
CA VAL A 193 7.95 19.99 9.97
C VAL A 193 8.32 18.86 9.02
N THR A 194 7.63 18.80 7.89
CA THR A 194 7.93 17.92 6.76
C THR A 194 8.44 18.78 5.62
N TYR A 195 9.60 18.45 5.08
CA TYR A 195 10.25 19.22 4.03
C TYR A 195 10.87 18.29 2.99
N ALA A 196 11.07 18.81 1.78
CA ALA A 196 11.59 18.06 0.66
C ALA A 196 12.79 18.76 0.01
N ASP A 197 13.82 17.98 -0.26
CA ASP A 197 15.01 18.42 -0.97
C ASP A 197 14.78 18.34 -2.49
N LYS A 198 14.12 19.37 -3.05
CA LYS A 198 13.73 19.44 -4.46
C LYS A 198 14.20 20.70 -5.19
N ILE A 199 14.77 21.65 -4.45
CA ILE A 199 15.09 22.99 -4.95
C ILE A 199 16.54 23.03 -5.45
N ALA A 200 17.50 22.57 -4.64
CA ALA A 200 18.92 22.58 -4.98
C ALA A 200 19.24 21.82 -6.30
N ASP A 201 20.32 22.20 -6.97
CA ASP A 201 20.76 21.56 -8.22
C ASP A 201 21.15 20.10 -8.00
N ASP A 202 21.83 19.81 -6.89
CA ASP A 202 22.27 18.48 -6.47
C ASP A 202 21.23 17.72 -5.61
N LYS A 203 19.94 18.08 -5.74
CA LYS A 203 18.80 17.56 -4.95
C LYS A 203 18.70 16.04 -4.85
N THR A 204 18.35 15.57 -3.67
CA THR A 204 18.06 14.15 -3.42
C THR A 204 16.63 13.73 -3.78
N LYS A 205 15.72 14.70 -3.99
CA LYS A 205 14.26 14.51 -4.20
C LYS A 205 13.54 13.84 -3.03
N ARG A 206 14.19 13.78 -1.86
CA ARG A 206 13.66 13.08 -0.68
C ARG A 206 12.91 14.00 0.25
N THR A 207 11.94 13.40 0.93
CA THR A 207 11.21 14.04 2.02
C THR A 207 11.86 13.65 3.35
N ALA A 208 12.08 14.64 4.22
CA ALA A 208 12.57 14.47 5.57
C ALA A 208 11.60 15.11 6.56
N TYR A 209 11.77 14.74 7.83
CA TYR A 209 10.91 15.19 8.93
C TYR A 209 11.78 15.71 10.06
N SER A 210 11.41 16.83 10.66
CA SER A 210 12.10 17.38 11.84
C SER A 210 11.09 17.74 12.91
N ARG A 211 11.43 17.47 14.17
CA ARG A 211 10.66 17.94 15.33
C ARG A 211 11.42 19.08 15.98
N PHE A 212 10.72 20.16 16.27
CA PHE A 212 11.23 21.33 16.98
C PHE A 212 10.63 21.36 18.39
N ALA A 213 11.44 21.76 19.36
CA ALA A 213 10.99 21.95 20.73
C ALA A 213 10.07 23.18 20.83
N LYS A 214 9.47 23.41 22.01
CA LYS A 214 8.61 24.55 22.25
C LYS A 214 9.39 25.85 22.04
N GLY A 215 8.88 26.74 21.19
CA GLY A 215 9.52 28.01 20.84
C GLY A 215 10.67 27.91 19.82
N GLN A 216 11.02 26.71 19.36
CA GLN A 216 11.97 26.55 18.25
C GLN A 216 11.22 26.58 16.91
N GLU A 217 11.65 27.45 16.01
CA GLU A 217 11.07 27.61 14.68
C GLU A 217 12.13 27.37 13.60
N PRO A 218 11.75 26.84 12.42
CA PRO A 218 12.66 26.70 11.30
C PRO A 218 13.06 28.07 10.71
N ILE A 219 14.28 28.16 10.21
CA ILE A 219 14.72 29.35 9.45
C ILE A 219 14.06 29.31 8.07
N ILE A 220 13.18 30.27 7.80
CA ILE A 220 12.63 30.51 6.46
C ILE A 220 13.50 31.53 5.71
N ILE A 221 13.78 31.26 4.43
CA ILE A 221 14.64 32.09 3.55
C ILE A 221 13.94 32.57 2.29
N GLY A 222 12.65 32.29 2.13
CA GLY A 222 11.85 32.76 1.02
C GLY A 222 10.69 31.83 0.70
N GLU A 223 10.22 31.90 -0.53
CA GLU A 223 9.11 31.11 -1.07
C GLU A 223 9.50 30.51 -2.42
N PHE A 224 9.02 29.30 -2.70
CA PHE A 224 9.21 28.60 -3.96
C PHE A 224 7.90 27.92 -4.36
N ASP A 225 7.33 28.31 -5.51
CA ASP A 225 6.08 27.74 -6.06
C ASP A 225 4.90 27.76 -5.05
N GLY A 226 4.76 28.83 -4.27
CA GLY A 226 3.70 28.92 -3.25
C GLY A 226 4.08 28.33 -1.89
N SER A 227 5.18 27.58 -1.79
CA SER A 227 5.60 26.89 -0.56
C SER A 227 6.74 27.64 0.15
N PRO A 228 6.73 27.75 1.49
CA PRO A 228 7.83 28.36 2.22
C PRO A 228 9.12 27.55 2.05
N VAL A 229 10.24 28.24 1.86
CA VAL A 229 11.57 27.64 1.70
C VAL A 229 12.33 27.74 3.01
N GLY A 230 12.68 26.59 3.57
CA GLY A 230 13.51 26.48 4.75
C GLY A 230 15.00 26.44 4.43
N LEU A 231 15.82 26.97 5.34
CA LEU A 231 17.26 26.77 5.33
C LEU A 231 17.61 25.43 5.98
N ALA A 232 18.20 24.54 5.20
CA ALA A 232 18.77 23.30 5.70
C ALA A 232 20.26 23.22 5.41
N VAL A 233 20.92 22.24 6.01
CA VAL A 233 22.33 21.92 5.73
C VAL A 233 22.47 20.46 5.33
N ARG A 234 23.28 20.18 4.31
CA ARG A 234 23.77 18.81 4.10
C ARG A 234 24.97 18.59 5.00
N HIS A 235 24.97 17.46 5.67
CA HIS A 235 26.02 17.06 6.59
C HIS A 235 26.82 15.94 5.94
N GLY A 236 28.00 16.26 5.40
CA GLY A 236 28.78 15.32 4.58
C GLY A 236 27.95 14.66 3.47
N ASN A 237 28.02 13.33 3.37
CA ASN A 237 27.28 12.53 2.38
C ASN A 237 25.99 11.89 2.95
N THR A 238 25.31 12.57 3.87
CA THR A 238 24.08 12.05 4.47
C THR A 238 22.90 12.10 3.49
N ALA A 239 21.97 11.17 3.66
CA ALA A 239 20.84 10.98 2.75
C ALA A 239 19.79 12.10 2.79
N TYR A 240 19.76 12.90 3.86
CA TYR A 240 18.74 13.90 4.13
C TYR A 240 19.42 15.19 4.58
N PRO A 241 19.04 16.35 4.03
CA PRO A 241 19.43 17.62 4.61
C PRO A 241 18.76 17.81 5.97
N VAL A 242 19.40 18.58 6.84
CA VAL A 242 18.92 18.89 8.19
C VAL A 242 18.38 20.31 8.23
N LEU A 243 17.08 20.46 8.45
CA LEU A 243 16.45 21.76 8.61
C LEU A 243 16.94 22.46 9.90
N LEU A 244 17.36 23.72 9.76
CA LEU A 244 17.93 24.52 10.84
C LEU A 244 16.85 25.28 11.61
N ASP A 245 17.07 25.44 12.90
CA ASP A 245 16.25 26.28 13.78
C ASP A 245 16.79 27.72 13.83
N ALA A 246 15.92 28.68 14.15
CA ALA A 246 16.23 30.10 14.20
C ALA A 246 17.42 30.45 15.11
N GLY A 247 17.69 29.67 16.15
CA GLY A 247 18.81 29.86 17.08
C GLY A 247 20.06 29.06 16.73
N LEU A 248 20.07 28.33 15.60
CA LEU A 248 21.12 27.38 15.19
C LEU A 248 21.50 26.37 16.28
N GLU A 249 20.58 26.08 17.22
CA GLU A 249 20.83 25.20 18.36
C GLU A 249 21.04 23.73 17.96
N ARG A 250 20.65 23.35 16.74
CA ARG A 250 20.89 22.02 16.18
C ARG A 250 22.34 21.77 15.82
N ILE A 251 23.13 22.81 15.62
CA ILE A 251 24.54 22.71 15.25
C ILE A 251 25.41 22.81 16.51
N LYS A 252 26.37 21.90 16.66
CA LYS A 252 27.36 21.97 17.75
C LYS A 252 28.50 22.90 17.35
N MET A 253 28.36 24.20 17.63
CA MET A 253 29.34 25.26 17.36
C MET A 253 29.56 26.13 18.60
N THR A 254 30.60 26.97 18.58
CA THR A 254 30.84 27.96 19.66
C THR A 254 29.84 29.10 19.59
N ASP A 255 29.67 29.85 20.68
CA ASP A 255 28.74 30.97 20.71
C ASP A 255 29.18 32.13 19.79
N GLU A 256 30.49 32.33 19.61
CA GLU A 256 31.06 33.28 18.65
C GLU A 256 30.73 32.91 17.21
N GLU A 257 30.95 31.64 16.83
CA GLU A 257 30.62 31.12 15.50
C GLU A 257 29.12 31.24 15.21
N ARG A 258 28.30 31.00 16.24
CA ARG A 258 26.84 31.11 16.14
C ARG A 258 26.40 32.55 15.91
N ALA A 259 26.95 33.50 16.66
CA ALA A 259 26.63 34.91 16.48
C ALA A 259 26.99 35.40 15.07
N ALA A 260 28.16 35.00 14.55
CA ALA A 260 28.59 35.33 13.20
C ALA A 260 27.67 34.72 12.12
N ALA A 261 27.28 33.45 12.27
CA ALA A 261 26.37 32.78 11.34
C ALA A 261 24.96 33.42 11.35
N LEU A 262 24.43 33.75 12.53
CA LEU A 262 23.14 34.42 12.67
C LEU A 262 23.15 35.82 12.04
N ALA A 263 24.25 36.58 12.18
CA ALA A 263 24.41 37.89 11.53
C ALA A 263 24.42 37.77 10.00
N SER A 264 25.11 36.76 9.44
CA SER A 264 25.08 36.46 8.00
C SER A 264 23.66 36.13 7.51
N ILE A 265 22.91 35.34 8.28
CA ILE A 265 21.52 34.97 7.94
C ILE A 265 20.59 36.19 8.04
N ALA A 266 20.77 37.07 9.02
CA ALA A 266 20.00 38.30 9.14
C ALA A 266 20.24 39.22 7.93
N THR A 267 21.50 39.42 7.55
CA THR A 267 21.88 40.20 6.36
C THR A 267 21.30 39.59 5.08
N ALA A 268 21.35 38.27 4.96
CA ALA A 268 20.76 37.51 3.85
C ALA A 268 19.23 37.64 3.76
N ARG A 269 18.55 37.93 4.88
CA ARG A 269 17.09 38.14 4.92
C ARG A 269 16.69 39.57 4.57
N GLU A 270 17.48 40.56 4.99
CA GLU A 270 17.25 41.97 4.67
C GLU A 270 17.38 42.26 3.18
N THR A 271 18.24 41.53 2.46
CA THR A 271 18.40 41.66 1.00
C THR A 271 17.24 41.04 0.20
N VAL A 272 16.43 40.18 0.81
CA VAL A 272 15.27 39.51 0.18
C VAL A 272 13.96 40.22 0.59
N ALA A 273 14.03 41.47 1.03
CA ALA A 273 12.90 42.25 1.53
C ALA A 273 11.78 42.43 0.48
N ASP A 274 10.82 41.51 0.49
CA ASP A 274 9.39 41.82 0.46
C ASP A 274 8.64 40.66 1.15
N GLU A 275 7.95 40.97 2.25
CA GLU A 275 7.28 40.06 3.20
C GLU A 275 8.16 39.00 3.90
N GLN A 276 8.33 39.16 5.23
CA GLN A 276 8.73 38.04 6.09
C GLN A 276 7.77 36.85 5.84
N PRO A 277 8.23 35.71 5.30
CA PRO A 277 7.36 34.57 5.16
C PRO A 277 7.24 33.96 6.55
N SER A 278 6.21 34.38 7.27
CA SER A 278 5.73 33.64 8.44
C SER A 278 5.39 32.22 8.00
N LEU A 279 5.35 31.28 8.95
CA LEU A 279 4.78 29.95 8.71
C LEU A 279 3.29 30.12 8.34
N ARG A 280 3.00 30.49 7.09
CA ARG A 280 1.68 30.43 6.47
C ARG A 280 1.48 28.99 6.02
N GLU A 281 0.28 28.45 6.23
CA GLU A 281 -0.01 27.09 5.76
C GLU A 281 0.21 27.08 4.25
N PRO A 282 1.10 26.21 3.71
CA PRO A 282 1.31 26.18 2.28
C PRO A 282 -0.03 25.92 1.59
N PRO A 283 -0.35 26.63 0.50
CA PRO A 283 -1.54 26.34 -0.27
C PRO A 283 -1.50 24.85 -0.65
N LYS A 284 -2.62 24.14 -0.46
CA LYS A 284 -2.77 22.72 -0.84
C LYS A 284 -2.76 22.57 -2.37
N LYS A 285 -1.71 23.01 -3.05
CA LYS A 285 -1.63 23.09 -4.49
C LYS A 285 -1.21 21.73 -5.06
N GLY A 286 -1.99 21.19 -5.98
CA GLY A 286 -1.65 20.02 -6.80
C GLY A 286 -1.48 18.66 -6.09
N ARG A 287 -1.48 18.58 -4.75
CA ARG A 287 -1.37 17.30 -4.03
C ARG A 287 -2.55 16.37 -4.32
N PHE A 288 -3.77 16.92 -4.38
CA PHE A 288 -4.97 16.16 -4.73
C PHE A 288 -4.90 15.62 -6.17
N LEU A 289 -4.48 16.47 -7.13
CA LEU A 289 -4.32 16.07 -8.52
C LEU A 289 -3.24 15.00 -8.69
N ARG A 290 -2.08 15.12 -8.03
CA ARG A 290 -1.03 14.07 -8.05
C ARG A 290 -1.48 12.77 -7.40
N VAL A 291 -2.29 12.83 -6.33
CA VAL A 291 -2.88 11.65 -5.72
C VAL A 291 -3.88 10.99 -6.67
N ILE A 292 -4.72 11.76 -7.34
CA ILE A 292 -5.64 11.25 -8.38
C ILE A 292 -4.86 10.63 -9.53
N ILE A 293 -3.86 11.32 -10.09
CA ILE A 293 -3.04 10.80 -11.19
C ILE A 293 -2.34 9.51 -10.78
N GLY A 294 -1.77 9.47 -9.57
CA GLY A 294 -1.16 8.26 -9.03
C GLY A 294 -2.17 7.12 -8.86
N PHE A 295 -3.38 7.43 -8.38
CA PHE A 295 -4.46 6.46 -8.23
C PHE A 295 -4.95 5.93 -9.58
N LEU A 296 -5.14 6.80 -10.58
CA LEU A 296 -5.50 6.42 -11.95
C LEU A 296 -4.40 5.59 -12.61
N ALA A 297 -3.13 5.92 -12.40
CA ALA A 297 -2.01 5.14 -12.90
C ALA A 297 -2.00 3.72 -12.29
N ILE A 298 -2.28 3.60 -10.99
CA ILE A 298 -2.42 2.30 -10.33
C ILE A 298 -3.60 1.52 -10.92
N ILE A 299 -4.76 2.15 -11.10
CA ILE A 299 -5.91 1.52 -11.75
C ILE A 299 -5.57 1.03 -13.15
N LEU A 300 -4.87 1.84 -13.96
CA LEU A 300 -4.46 1.46 -15.31
C LEU A 300 -3.50 0.26 -15.30
N VAL A 301 -2.57 0.21 -14.35
CA VAL A 301 -1.67 -0.95 -14.19
C VAL A 301 -2.47 -2.19 -13.82
N ILE A 302 -3.39 -2.09 -12.86
CA ILE A 302 -4.25 -3.21 -12.45
C ILE A 302 -5.11 -3.68 -13.63
N ALA A 303 -5.75 -2.75 -14.35
CA ALA A 303 -6.54 -3.06 -15.53
C ALA A 303 -5.70 -3.74 -16.62
N GLY A 304 -4.47 -3.26 -16.86
CA GLY A 304 -3.53 -3.88 -17.78
C GLY A 304 -3.13 -5.31 -17.38
N LEU A 305 -2.91 -5.56 -16.09
CA LEU A 305 -2.62 -6.90 -15.58
C LEU A 305 -3.82 -7.84 -15.71
N VAL A 306 -5.03 -7.37 -15.35
CA VAL A 306 -6.28 -8.15 -15.45
C VAL A 306 -6.61 -8.47 -16.90
N LEU A 307 -6.58 -7.47 -17.79
CA LEU A 307 -6.83 -7.66 -19.22
C LEU A 307 -5.73 -8.50 -19.89
N GLY A 308 -4.47 -8.34 -19.47
CA GLY A 308 -3.37 -9.17 -19.95
C GLY A 308 -3.53 -10.63 -19.56
N TYR A 309 -3.92 -10.90 -18.31
CA TYR A 309 -4.25 -12.24 -17.85
C TYR A 309 -5.46 -12.82 -18.59
N TRP A 310 -6.54 -12.05 -18.77
CA TRP A 310 -7.71 -12.47 -19.55
C TRP A 310 -7.34 -12.82 -20.99
N TYR A 311 -6.56 -11.96 -21.65
CA TYR A 311 -6.09 -12.20 -23.00
C TYR A 311 -5.27 -13.50 -23.09
N TRP A 312 -4.36 -13.72 -22.14
CA TRP A 312 -3.61 -14.97 -22.04
C TRP A 312 -4.54 -16.18 -21.80
N TYR A 313 -5.53 -16.06 -20.91
CA TYR A 313 -6.49 -17.11 -20.61
C TYR A 313 -7.24 -17.55 -21.88
N VAL A 314 -7.85 -16.62 -22.62
CA VAL A 314 -8.67 -16.98 -23.79
C VAL A 314 -7.83 -17.46 -24.98
N THR A 315 -6.58 -17.01 -25.11
CA THR A 315 -5.72 -17.36 -26.25
C THR A 315 -4.78 -18.54 -26.01
N ALA A 316 -4.30 -18.71 -24.77
CA ALA A 316 -3.19 -19.60 -24.44
C ALA A 316 -3.38 -20.38 -23.13
N GLY A 317 -4.44 -20.13 -22.34
CA GLY A 317 -4.71 -20.83 -21.08
C GLY A 317 -4.84 -22.34 -21.28
N TYR A 318 -4.39 -23.14 -20.32
CA TYR A 318 -4.27 -24.59 -20.49
C TYR A 318 -5.61 -25.34 -20.49
N THR A 319 -6.66 -24.73 -19.93
CA THR A 319 -8.03 -25.28 -19.85
C THR A 319 -9.05 -24.14 -19.91
N GLN A 320 -10.25 -24.42 -20.42
CA GLN A 320 -11.37 -23.47 -20.41
C GLN A 320 -11.92 -23.24 -19.00
N PHE A 321 -11.72 -24.17 -18.06
CA PHE A 321 -12.27 -24.10 -16.70
C PHE A 321 -11.34 -23.39 -15.70
N MET A 322 -10.48 -22.46 -16.17
CA MET A 322 -9.73 -21.60 -15.26
C MET A 322 -10.66 -20.54 -14.65
N GLN A 323 -10.92 -20.66 -13.37
CA GLN A 323 -11.96 -19.89 -12.68
C GLN A 323 -11.80 -18.38 -12.82
N ALA A 324 -10.61 -17.86 -12.51
CA ALA A 324 -10.35 -16.42 -12.61
C ALA A 324 -10.52 -15.90 -14.05
N GLY A 325 -10.15 -16.71 -15.04
CA GLY A 325 -10.35 -16.39 -16.45
C GLY A 325 -11.82 -16.31 -16.85
N MET A 326 -12.62 -17.29 -16.41
CA MET A 326 -14.07 -17.33 -16.65
C MET A 326 -14.77 -16.12 -16.04
N GLU A 327 -14.47 -15.79 -14.78
CA GLU A 327 -15.04 -14.63 -14.09
C GLU A 327 -14.74 -13.31 -14.80
N ILE A 328 -13.47 -13.10 -15.18
CA ILE A 328 -13.09 -11.89 -15.92
C ILE A 328 -13.80 -11.84 -17.26
N ASN A 329 -13.84 -12.94 -18.01
CA ASN A 329 -14.50 -12.98 -19.31
C ASN A 329 -16.00 -12.65 -19.17
N ASN A 330 -16.68 -13.22 -18.18
CA ASN A 330 -18.09 -12.99 -17.91
C ASN A 330 -18.41 -11.54 -17.53
N MET A 331 -17.48 -10.82 -16.89
CA MET A 331 -17.67 -9.43 -16.48
C MET A 331 -17.39 -8.42 -17.61
N LEU A 332 -16.71 -8.84 -18.68
CA LEU A 332 -16.37 -7.94 -19.79
C LEU A 332 -17.61 -7.56 -20.62
N PRO A 333 -17.59 -6.38 -21.28
CA PRO A 333 -18.66 -5.97 -22.20
C PRO A 333 -18.95 -7.03 -23.26
N ALA A 334 -20.21 -7.17 -23.68
CA ALA A 334 -20.67 -8.22 -24.59
C ALA A 334 -19.74 -8.50 -25.79
N PRO A 335 -19.23 -7.48 -26.53
CA PRO A 335 -18.34 -7.74 -27.66
C PRO A 335 -17.00 -8.40 -27.28
N MET A 336 -16.46 -8.06 -26.11
CA MET A 336 -15.22 -8.66 -25.61
C MET A 336 -15.46 -10.06 -25.05
N ASN A 337 -16.58 -10.25 -24.35
CA ASN A 337 -16.99 -11.54 -23.81
C ASN A 337 -17.21 -12.56 -24.93
N GLU A 338 -17.97 -12.20 -25.98
CA GLU A 338 -18.23 -13.03 -27.16
C GLU A 338 -16.92 -13.39 -27.87
N TRP A 339 -16.06 -12.41 -28.13
CA TRP A 339 -14.75 -12.67 -28.73
C TRP A 339 -13.90 -13.62 -27.88
N GLY A 340 -13.93 -13.47 -26.55
CA GLY A 340 -13.23 -14.37 -25.63
C GLY A 340 -13.77 -15.79 -25.71
N CYS A 341 -15.10 -15.96 -25.76
CA CYS A 341 -15.74 -17.25 -25.95
C CYS A 341 -15.35 -17.89 -27.30
N ASP A 342 -15.30 -17.13 -28.38
CA ASP A 342 -14.84 -17.63 -29.69
C ASP A 342 -13.40 -18.17 -29.65
N GLN A 343 -12.49 -17.48 -28.95
CA GLN A 343 -11.11 -17.95 -28.83
C GLN A 343 -11.00 -19.24 -28.03
N LEU A 344 -11.78 -19.36 -26.95
CA LEU A 344 -11.85 -20.59 -26.16
C LEU A 344 -12.47 -21.73 -26.97
N GLN A 345 -13.55 -21.47 -27.73
CA GLN A 345 -14.23 -22.47 -28.54
C GLN A 345 -13.32 -23.02 -29.65
N LYS A 346 -12.47 -22.19 -30.27
CA LYS A 346 -11.48 -22.66 -31.25
C LYS A 346 -10.53 -23.73 -30.71
N ARG A 347 -10.35 -23.77 -29.39
CA ARG A 347 -9.38 -24.64 -28.71
C ARG A 347 -10.04 -25.79 -27.96
N PHE A 348 -11.26 -25.59 -27.47
CA PHE A 348 -11.97 -26.51 -26.59
C PHE A 348 -13.41 -26.81 -27.06
N GLY A 349 -13.73 -26.53 -28.33
CA GLY A 349 -15.10 -26.62 -28.86
C GLY A 349 -15.69 -28.03 -28.90
N ASP A 350 -14.86 -29.05 -28.71
CA ASP A 350 -15.24 -30.46 -28.52
C ASP A 350 -15.67 -30.77 -27.07
N GLN A 351 -15.51 -29.82 -26.14
CA GLN A 351 -15.85 -29.93 -24.73
C GLN A 351 -17.00 -28.99 -24.35
N ASN A 352 -17.50 -29.12 -23.12
CA ASN A 352 -18.53 -28.22 -22.59
C ASN A 352 -17.99 -26.79 -22.47
N ALA A 353 -18.87 -25.82 -22.74
CA ALA A 353 -18.53 -24.41 -22.62
C ALA A 353 -18.29 -24.02 -21.15
N PRO A 354 -17.32 -23.13 -20.88
CA PRO A 354 -17.10 -22.60 -19.54
C PRO A 354 -18.18 -21.59 -19.14
N TYR A 355 -18.33 -21.36 -17.84
CA TYR A 355 -19.22 -20.33 -17.29
C TYR A 355 -18.96 -18.97 -17.96
N GLY A 356 -20.03 -18.26 -18.34
CA GLY A 356 -19.98 -17.02 -19.09
C GLY A 356 -19.90 -17.19 -20.62
N CYS A 357 -19.72 -18.43 -21.11
CA CYS A 357 -19.75 -18.80 -22.53
C CYS A 357 -20.79 -19.88 -22.86
N THR A 358 -21.56 -20.34 -21.86
CA THR A 358 -22.61 -21.34 -22.03
C THR A 358 -23.87 -20.76 -22.67
N ALA A 359 -24.51 -21.55 -23.53
CA ALA A 359 -25.87 -21.34 -23.97
C ALA A 359 -26.88 -21.63 -22.84
N SER A 360 -28.17 -21.52 -23.13
CA SER A 360 -29.25 -21.72 -22.15
C SER A 360 -29.32 -23.14 -21.55
N ASP A 361 -28.61 -24.10 -22.13
CA ASP A 361 -28.53 -25.47 -21.65
C ASP A 361 -27.35 -25.72 -20.68
N PHE A 362 -26.59 -24.66 -20.34
CA PHE A 362 -25.43 -24.68 -19.45
C PHE A 362 -24.31 -25.65 -19.87
N LYS A 363 -24.32 -26.12 -21.13
CA LYS A 363 -23.33 -27.08 -21.64
C LYS A 363 -22.79 -26.67 -23.01
N SER A 364 -23.67 -26.26 -23.91
CA SER A 364 -23.29 -25.87 -25.26
C SER A 364 -22.66 -24.49 -25.28
N TRP A 365 -21.83 -24.22 -26.30
CA TRP A 365 -21.28 -22.89 -26.57
C TRP A 365 -22.39 -21.96 -27.09
N LYS A 366 -22.42 -20.72 -26.60
CA LYS A 366 -23.41 -19.71 -27.00
C LYS A 366 -23.08 -19.01 -28.32
#